data_AF-O65982-F1
#
_entry.id   AF-O65982-F1
#
_cell.length_a   1.000
_cell.length_b   1.000
_cell.length_c   1.000
_cell.angle_alpha   90.00
_cell.angle_beta   90.00
_cell.angle_gamma   90.00
#
_symmetry.space_group_name_H-M   'P 1'
#
loop_
_entity.id
_entity.type
_entity.pdbx_description
1 polymer ?
#
loop_
_entity_poly.entity_id
_entity_poly.type
_entity_poly.pdbx_seq_one_letter_code
_entity_poly.pdbx_strand_id
1 'polypeptide(L)'
;MKIDLSKIKGHRGRSIEVNYVENLSVLEVNNNNYVVSKPISVTGNITHDSEGIILKLLVRGAIKVTCDRCLEEFEHDFIKPIDEILNEADEDYSYEVEDDKLDLTKIVIENVELSLPMKFVCSPDCKGLCPICGKNLNHEKCDCQIKEVDPRLSVLNKLLQKMYEVYFMPVPKRRTSKARRDKRRHSHSLAIPAYVLCPQCHEPKLPHRVCLSCGYYDGKEVLEVVEK
;
A
#
# COMPACT_ATOMS: atom_id res chain seq x y z
N MET A 1 -18.23 14.03 9.87
CA MET A 1 -17.88 15.45 9.70
C MET A 1 -18.69 16.07 8.55
N LYS A 2 -19.85 16.70 8.82
CA LYS A 2 -20.70 17.28 7.76
C LYS A 2 -20.51 18.80 7.65
N ILE A 3 -20.24 19.32 6.45
CA ILE A 3 -20.06 20.74 6.18
C ILE A 3 -21.18 21.24 5.26
N ASP A 4 -21.80 22.35 5.65
CA ASP A 4 -22.84 23.01 4.89
C ASP A 4 -22.23 23.87 3.76
N LEU A 5 -22.57 23.53 2.52
CA LEU A 5 -22.07 24.16 1.28
C LEU A 5 -23.00 25.27 0.77
N SER A 6 -24.14 25.53 1.43
CA SER A 6 -25.15 26.51 1.00
C SER A 6 -24.59 27.92 0.73
N LYS A 7 -23.50 28.30 1.40
CA LYS A 7 -22.85 29.63 1.24
C LYS A 7 -21.98 29.76 -0.02
N ILE A 8 -21.55 28.66 -0.62
CA ILE A 8 -20.62 28.63 -1.77
C ILE A 8 -21.24 28.09 -3.06
N LYS A 9 -22.34 27.34 -2.95
CA LYS A 9 -23.02 26.75 -4.11
C LYS A 9 -23.44 27.83 -5.13
N GLY A 10 -23.05 27.64 -6.39
CA GLY A 10 -23.39 28.54 -7.51
C GLY A 10 -22.56 29.82 -7.62
N HIS A 11 -21.59 30.05 -6.74
CA HIS A 11 -20.74 31.26 -6.75
C HIS A 11 -19.26 30.90 -6.94
N ARG A 12 -18.78 31.14 -8.16
CA ARG A 12 -17.40 30.86 -8.57
C ARG A 12 -16.39 31.60 -7.68
N GLY A 13 -15.44 30.85 -7.12
CA GLY A 13 -14.33 31.37 -6.32
C GLY A 13 -14.67 31.67 -4.85
N ARG A 14 -15.90 31.39 -4.37
CA ARG A 14 -16.18 31.52 -2.93
C ARG A 14 -15.58 30.37 -2.14
N SER A 15 -15.02 30.71 -0.99
CA SER A 15 -14.40 29.75 -0.07
C SER A 15 -15.08 29.75 1.29
N ILE A 16 -15.16 28.59 1.93
CA ILE A 16 -15.49 28.43 3.34
C ILE A 16 -14.24 27.94 4.06
N GLU A 17 -13.94 28.56 5.20
CA GLU A 17 -12.93 28.06 6.12
C GLU A 17 -13.50 26.92 6.95
N VAL A 18 -12.73 25.85 7.04
CA VAL A 18 -13.01 24.65 7.81
C VAL A 18 -12.04 24.63 8.98
N ASN A 19 -12.59 24.57 10.19
CA ASN A 19 -11.84 24.31 11.40
C ASN A 19 -12.66 23.36 12.25
N TYR A 20 -12.36 22.07 12.11
CA TYR A 20 -13.09 21.00 12.77
C TYR A 20 -12.13 20.17 13.61
N VAL A 21 -12.56 19.82 14.82
CA VAL A 21 -11.79 18.97 15.73
C VAL A 21 -12.69 17.84 16.18
N GLU A 22 -12.27 16.61 15.91
CA GLU A 22 -13.01 15.41 16.31
C GLU A 22 -12.25 14.65 17.39
N ASN A 23 -12.94 14.46 18.52
CA ASN A 23 -12.47 13.61 19.61
C ASN A 23 -12.95 12.18 19.35
N LEU A 24 -12.27 11.49 18.42
CA LEU A 24 -12.45 10.05 18.25
C LEU A 24 -11.64 9.30 19.31
N SER A 25 -12.20 8.23 19.86
CA SER A 25 -11.47 7.32 20.75
C SER A 25 -10.70 6.25 19.96
N VAL A 26 -11.27 5.81 18.83
CA VAL A 26 -10.72 4.77 17.97
C VAL A 26 -10.81 5.25 16.52
N LEU A 27 -9.75 5.01 15.76
CA LEU A 27 -9.68 5.22 14.33
C LEU A 27 -9.55 3.84 13.66
N GLU A 28 -10.56 3.46 12.87
CA GLU A 28 -10.53 2.21 12.10
C GLU A 28 -9.91 2.48 10.72
N VAL A 29 -8.78 1.81 10.44
CA VAL A 29 -8.03 1.97 9.18
C VAL A 29 -7.54 0.60 8.73
N ASN A 30 -7.78 0.20 7.48
CA ASN A 30 -7.33 -1.11 6.96
C ASN A 30 -7.74 -2.32 7.84
N ASN A 31 -8.92 -2.29 8.46
CA ASN A 31 -9.39 -3.28 9.46
C ASN A 31 -8.58 -3.33 10.77
N ASN A 32 -7.68 -2.36 11.01
CA ASN A 32 -6.98 -2.18 12.27
C ASN A 32 -7.62 -1.06 13.08
N ASN A 33 -7.70 -1.26 14.39
CA ASN A 33 -8.23 -0.27 15.33
C ASN A 33 -7.07 0.43 16.04
N TYR A 34 -6.87 1.71 15.71
CA TYR A 34 -5.86 2.55 16.34
C TYR A 34 -6.49 3.39 17.45
N VAL A 35 -5.85 3.43 18.61
CA VAL A 35 -6.28 4.33 19.70
C VAL A 35 -5.79 5.73 19.38
N VAL A 36 -6.71 6.69 19.33
CA VAL A 36 -6.37 8.09 19.05
C VAL A 36 -5.85 8.73 20.34
N SER A 37 -4.62 9.26 20.32
CA SER A 37 -4.03 9.94 21.49
C SER A 37 -4.27 11.45 21.47
N LYS A 38 -4.28 12.07 20.28
CA LYS A 38 -4.62 13.48 20.08
C LYS A 38 -5.79 13.59 19.10
N PRO A 39 -6.75 14.50 19.35
CA PRO A 39 -7.91 14.63 18.48
C PRO A 39 -7.53 14.97 17.04
N ILE A 40 -8.33 14.48 16.10
CA ILE A 40 -8.12 14.71 14.68
C ILE A 40 -8.63 16.12 14.35
N SER A 41 -7.70 17.00 14.02
CA SER A 41 -8.01 18.37 13.58
C SER A 41 -7.95 18.46 12.07
N VAL A 42 -9.01 18.96 11.46
CA VAL A 42 -9.11 19.25 10.03
C VAL A 42 -9.24 20.77 9.87
N THR A 43 -8.19 21.38 9.30
CA THR A 43 -8.14 22.83 9.05
C THR A 43 -7.88 23.11 7.59
N GLY A 44 -8.55 24.09 6.99
CA GLY A 44 -8.28 24.49 5.61
C GLY A 44 -9.49 25.11 4.95
N ASN A 45 -9.49 25.18 3.62
CA ASN A 45 -10.52 25.87 2.87
C ASN A 45 -11.17 24.96 1.84
N ILE A 46 -12.47 25.10 1.69
CA ILE A 46 -13.26 24.46 0.62
C ILE A 46 -13.69 25.57 -0.33
N THR A 47 -13.37 25.45 -1.61
CA THR A 47 -13.69 26.45 -2.62
C THR A 47 -14.53 25.86 -3.73
N HIS A 48 -15.58 26.56 -4.15
CA HIS A 48 -16.40 26.17 -5.30
C HIS A 48 -15.91 26.89 -6.56
N ASP A 49 -15.55 26.16 -7.61
CA ASP A 49 -15.18 26.70 -8.92
C ASP A 49 -16.07 26.13 -10.03
N SER A 50 -15.81 26.49 -11.28
CA SER A 50 -16.54 25.99 -12.45
C SER A 50 -16.33 24.51 -12.74
N GLU A 51 -15.22 23.95 -12.25
CA GLU A 51 -14.84 22.56 -12.49
C GLU A 51 -15.36 21.62 -11.39
N GLY A 52 -15.60 22.13 -10.18
CA GLY A 52 -16.09 21.35 -9.04
C GLY A 52 -15.81 22.01 -7.69
N ILE A 53 -15.83 21.20 -6.63
CA ILE A 53 -15.47 21.61 -5.26
C ILE A 53 -14.01 21.25 -5.01
N ILE A 54 -13.17 22.25 -4.77
CA ILE A 54 -11.75 22.08 -4.46
C ILE A 54 -11.58 22.06 -2.94
N LEU A 55 -11.01 20.98 -2.42
CA LEU A 55 -10.66 20.78 -1.03
C LEU A 55 -9.18 21.07 -0.82
N LYS A 56 -8.86 22.10 -0.03
CA LYS A 56 -7.49 22.38 0.43
C LYS A 56 -7.46 22.29 1.94
N LEU A 57 -7.31 21.06 2.43
CA LEU A 57 -7.39 20.75 3.86
C LEU A 57 -6.05 20.24 4.39
N LEU A 58 -5.86 20.38 5.68
CA LEU A 58 -4.72 19.85 6.42
C LEU A 58 -5.27 19.09 7.62
N VAL A 59 -5.07 17.78 7.58
CA VAL A 59 -5.44 16.87 8.65
C VAL A 59 -4.23 16.66 9.55
N ARG A 60 -4.43 16.78 10.86
CA ARG A 60 -3.42 16.47 11.88
C ARG A 60 -4.05 15.64 12.98
N GLY A 61 -3.28 14.72 13.53
CA GLY A 61 -3.67 13.94 14.70
C GLY A 61 -2.52 13.10 15.19
N ALA A 62 -2.77 12.33 16.25
CA ALA A 62 -1.81 11.36 16.73
C ALA A 62 -2.53 10.08 17.17
N ILE A 63 -1.90 8.95 16.86
CA ILE A 63 -2.35 7.63 17.26
C ILE A 63 -1.33 6.99 18.20
N LYS A 64 -1.84 6.20 19.13
CA LYS A 64 -1.03 5.32 19.98
C LYS A 64 -0.82 4.01 19.25
N VAL A 65 0.44 3.65 19.04
CA VAL A 65 0.85 2.46 18.28
C VAL A 65 1.95 1.71 19.01
N THR A 66 2.12 0.44 18.66
CA THR A 66 3.21 -0.40 19.14
C THR A 66 4.35 -0.41 18.13
N CYS A 67 5.59 -0.24 18.60
CA CYS A 67 6.77 -0.29 17.75
C CYS A 67 7.05 -1.73 17.25
N ASP A 68 7.17 -1.91 15.93
CA ASP A 68 7.46 -3.21 15.31
C ASP A 68 8.86 -3.76 15.63
N ARG A 69 9.76 -2.92 16.15
CA ARG A 69 11.13 -3.33 16.52
C ARG A 69 11.26 -3.73 17.98
N CYS A 70 10.79 -2.88 18.90
CA CYS A 70 10.97 -3.07 20.35
C CYS A 70 9.70 -3.43 21.12
N LEU A 71 8.53 -3.44 20.45
CA LEU A 71 7.20 -3.70 21.03
C LEU A 71 6.72 -2.70 22.08
N GLU A 72 7.42 -1.57 22.27
CA GLU A 72 6.96 -0.50 23.16
C GLU A 72 5.90 0.36 22.51
N GLU A 73 4.95 0.82 23.32
CA GLU A 73 3.93 1.78 22.90
C GLU A 73 4.53 3.18 22.77
N PHE A 74 4.18 3.88 21.71
CA PHE A 74 4.57 5.27 21.49
C PHE A 74 3.48 6.02 20.70
N GLU A 75 3.55 7.35 20.74
CA GLU A 75 2.67 8.21 19.94
C GLU A 75 3.26 8.44 18.56
N HIS A 76 2.47 8.20 17.52
CA HIS A 76 2.81 8.53 16.15
C HIS A 76 1.93 9.68 15.67
N ASP A 77 2.55 10.83 15.44
CA ASP A 77 1.90 11.98 14.82
C ASP A 77 1.78 11.77 13.31
N PHE A 78 0.62 12.13 12.75
CA PHE A 78 0.41 12.17 11.30
C PHE A 78 -0.06 13.56 10.88
N ILE A 79 0.46 14.00 9.72
CA ILE A 79 0.09 15.26 9.08
C ILE A 79 -0.15 14.95 7.61
N LYS A 80 -1.38 15.16 7.15
CA LYS A 80 -1.78 14.87 5.77
C LYS A 80 -2.43 16.11 5.13
N PRO A 81 -1.73 16.78 4.20
CA PRO A 81 -2.38 17.74 3.33
C PRO A 81 -3.27 17.00 2.31
N ILE A 82 -4.49 17.50 2.12
CA ILE A 82 -5.47 17.04 1.14
C ILE A 82 -5.64 18.18 0.13
N ASP A 83 -5.40 17.89 -1.14
CA ASP A 83 -5.60 18.79 -2.28
C ASP A 83 -6.35 17.99 -3.35
N GLU A 84 -7.68 17.99 -3.25
CA GLU A 84 -8.58 17.17 -4.07
C GLU A 84 -9.64 18.03 -4.74
N ILE A 85 -10.02 17.65 -5.96
CA ILE A 85 -11.12 18.28 -6.70
C ILE A 85 -12.23 17.24 -6.80
N LEU A 86 -13.39 17.60 -6.28
CA LEU A 86 -14.59 16.79 -6.25
C LEU A 86 -15.52 17.24 -7.38
N ASN A 87 -15.74 16.39 -8.39
CA ASN A 87 -16.65 16.63 -9.51
C ASN A 87 -17.82 15.63 -9.55
N GLU A 88 -19.02 16.09 -9.90
CA GLU A 88 -20.23 15.22 -9.97
C GLU A 88 -20.17 14.18 -11.11
N ALA A 89 -19.28 14.36 -12.10
CA ALA A 89 -19.20 13.52 -13.30
C ALA A 89 -18.28 12.29 -13.18
N ASP A 90 -17.49 12.21 -12.11
CA ASP A 90 -16.51 11.15 -11.90
C ASP A 90 -17.12 10.03 -11.04
N GLU A 91 -17.44 8.87 -11.62
CA GLU A 91 -18.05 7.73 -10.88
C GLU A 91 -17.16 7.27 -9.70
N ASP A 92 -15.84 7.29 -9.87
CA ASP A 92 -14.85 6.89 -8.86
C ASP A 92 -14.64 7.93 -7.73
N TYR A 93 -15.04 9.19 -7.95
CA TYR A 93 -14.92 10.31 -6.99
C TYR A 93 -16.28 10.95 -6.70
N SER A 94 -17.36 10.18 -6.85
CA SER A 94 -18.71 10.66 -6.58
C SER A 94 -18.88 10.92 -5.07
N TYR A 95 -19.25 12.15 -4.73
CA TYR A 95 -19.59 12.57 -3.38
C TYR A 95 -21.09 12.83 -3.35
N GLU A 96 -21.78 12.18 -2.44
CA GLU A 96 -23.21 12.39 -2.24
C GLU A 96 -23.39 13.69 -1.46
N VAL A 97 -23.74 14.77 -2.17
CA VAL A 97 -24.23 15.99 -1.52
C VAL A 97 -25.71 15.80 -1.22
N GLU A 98 -26.02 15.28 -0.04
CA GLU A 98 -27.38 15.29 0.49
C GLU A 98 -27.67 16.64 1.15
N ASP A 99 -28.73 17.34 0.73
CA ASP A 99 -29.19 18.60 1.33
C ASP A 99 -28.11 19.68 1.52
N ASP A 100 -27.27 19.89 0.50
CA ASP A 100 -26.14 20.84 0.52
C ASP A 100 -25.07 20.55 1.60
N LYS A 101 -25.03 19.33 2.15
CA LYS A 101 -24.01 18.92 3.12
C LYS A 101 -23.02 17.96 2.50
N LEU A 102 -21.73 18.28 2.63
CA LEU A 102 -20.63 17.40 2.27
C LEU A 102 -20.14 16.66 3.51
N ASP A 103 -20.13 15.33 3.46
CA ASP A 103 -19.51 14.52 4.51
C ASP A 103 -18.02 14.29 4.21
N LEU A 104 -17.16 14.95 4.97
CA LEU A 104 -15.70 14.82 4.83
C LEU A 104 -15.15 13.55 5.49
N THR A 105 -15.95 12.80 6.25
CA THR A 105 -15.44 11.68 7.06
C THR A 105 -14.69 10.67 6.21
N LYS A 106 -15.28 10.25 5.09
CA LYS A 106 -14.70 9.25 4.19
C LYS A 106 -13.38 9.74 3.59
N ILE A 107 -13.40 10.95 3.01
CA ILE A 107 -12.22 11.60 2.39
C ILE A 107 -11.07 11.72 3.39
N VAL A 108 -11.37 12.16 4.62
CA VAL A 108 -10.37 12.30 5.69
C VAL A 108 -9.80 10.95 6.09
N ILE A 109 -10.64 9.94 6.32
CA ILE A 109 -10.17 8.60 6.73
C ILE A 109 -9.29 7.97 5.64
N GLU A 110 -9.72 8.00 4.38
CA GLU A 110 -8.95 7.45 3.25
C GLU A 110 -7.60 8.16 3.07
N ASN A 111 -7.57 9.49 3.22
CA ASN A 111 -6.31 10.24 3.15
C ASN A 111 -5.39 9.96 4.33
N VAL A 112 -5.95 9.82 5.54
CA VAL A 112 -5.18 9.45 6.72
C VAL A 112 -4.61 8.05 6.55
N GLU A 113 -5.38 7.10 6.03
CA GLU A 113 -4.93 5.75 5.71
C GLU A 113 -3.70 5.74 4.80
N LEU A 114 -3.74 6.53 3.73
CA LEU A 114 -2.62 6.70 2.80
C LEU A 114 -1.39 7.37 3.43
N SER A 115 -1.56 8.05 4.57
CA SER A 115 -0.45 8.70 5.30
C SER A 115 0.24 7.78 6.30
N LEU A 116 -0.41 6.69 6.73
CA LEU A 116 0.14 5.79 7.72
C LEU A 116 1.24 4.90 7.13
N PRO A 117 2.37 4.71 7.83
CA PRO A 117 3.42 3.81 7.36
C PRO A 117 2.99 2.35 7.52
N MET A 118 3.52 1.47 6.67
CA MET A 118 3.31 0.02 6.79
C MET A 118 3.95 -0.58 8.07
N LYS A 119 4.90 0.13 8.68
CA LYS A 119 5.59 -0.25 9.92
C LYS A 119 5.78 0.97 10.81
N PHE A 120 5.46 0.83 12.09
CA PHE A 120 5.65 1.84 13.11
C PHE A 120 6.97 1.58 13.86
N VAL A 121 7.88 2.55 13.83
CA VAL A 121 9.13 2.48 14.57
C VAL A 121 9.24 3.71 15.47
N CYS A 122 9.41 3.50 16.77
CA CYS A 122 9.43 4.57 17.77
C CYS A 122 10.55 5.61 17.57
N SER A 123 11.64 5.21 16.91
CA SER A 123 12.73 6.10 16.51
C SER A 123 13.50 5.52 15.33
N PRO A 124 14.14 6.36 14.48
CA PRO A 124 14.97 5.87 13.38
C PRO A 124 16.11 4.95 13.87
N ASP A 125 16.62 5.22 15.07
CA ASP A 125 17.73 4.50 15.71
C ASP A 125 17.29 3.36 16.64
N CYS A 126 16.01 2.98 16.62
CA CYS A 126 15.49 1.92 17.47
C CYS A 126 16.20 0.58 17.18
N LYS A 127 16.87 0.03 18.19
CA LYS A 127 17.68 -1.20 18.10
C LYS A 127 16.82 -2.47 18.12
N GLY A 128 15.60 -2.36 18.62
CA GLY A 128 14.64 -3.46 18.69
C GLY A 128 14.99 -4.54 19.71
N LEU A 129 14.34 -5.69 19.56
CA LEU A 129 14.58 -6.85 20.42
C LEU A 129 15.75 -7.70 19.89
N CYS A 130 16.49 -8.30 20.82
CA CYS A 130 17.47 -9.32 20.48
C CYS A 130 16.77 -10.53 19.83
N PRO A 131 17.18 -10.97 18.63
CA PRO A 131 16.54 -12.09 17.94
C PRO A 131 16.77 -13.45 18.61
N ILE A 132 17.63 -13.53 19.62
CA ILE A 132 17.98 -14.77 20.32
C ILE A 132 17.29 -14.85 21.68
N CYS A 133 17.38 -13.80 22.50
CA CYS A 133 16.83 -13.80 23.86
C CYS A 133 15.62 -12.90 24.08
N GLY A 134 15.23 -12.07 23.10
CA GLY A 134 14.07 -11.18 23.21
C GLY A 134 14.28 -9.93 24.08
N LYS A 135 15.47 -9.69 24.64
CA LYS A 135 15.74 -8.46 25.40
C LYS A 135 15.64 -7.21 24.52
N ASN A 136 15.07 -6.13 25.07
CA ASN A 136 15.01 -4.83 24.40
C ASN A 136 16.39 -4.14 24.42
N LEU A 137 17.00 -4.03 23.24
CA LEU A 137 18.34 -3.50 23.03
C LEU A 137 18.44 -1.98 23.22
N ASN A 138 17.30 -1.30 23.36
CA ASN A 138 17.25 0.13 23.69
C ASN A 138 17.64 0.37 25.17
N HIS A 139 17.28 -0.56 26.07
CA HIS A 139 17.51 -0.42 27.51
C HIS A 139 18.67 -1.27 28.02
N GLU A 140 18.78 -2.50 27.53
CA GLU A 140 19.77 -3.47 28.00
C GLU A 140 20.61 -4.02 26.85
N LYS A 141 21.88 -4.29 27.12
CA LYS A 141 22.71 -5.08 26.21
C LYS A 141 22.51 -6.57 26.51
N CYS A 142 22.64 -7.39 25.48
CA CYS A 142 22.71 -8.84 25.62
C CYS A 142 24.03 -9.36 25.03
N ASP A 143 24.53 -10.46 25.57
CA ASP A 143 25.75 -11.12 25.07
C ASP A 143 25.44 -12.26 24.09
N CYS A 144 24.22 -12.28 23.52
CA CYS A 144 23.84 -13.29 22.55
C CYS A 144 24.69 -13.17 21.28
N GLN A 145 25.38 -14.24 20.92
CA GLN A 145 26.14 -14.31 19.68
C GLN A 145 25.20 -14.67 18.53
N ILE A 146 24.98 -13.73 17.62
CA ILE A 146 24.36 -14.02 16.34
C ILE A 146 25.35 -14.91 15.57
N LYS A 147 24.97 -16.19 15.38
CA LYS A 147 25.79 -17.14 14.63
C LYS A 147 26.10 -16.62 13.23
N GLU A 148 27.27 -17.04 12.75
CA GLU A 148 27.92 -16.63 11.51
C GLU A 148 26.95 -16.44 10.32
N VAL A 149 27.22 -15.37 9.58
CA VAL A 149 26.60 -15.07 8.28
C VAL A 149 26.67 -16.33 7.41
N ASP A 150 25.52 -16.81 6.93
CA ASP A 150 25.45 -17.98 6.05
C ASP A 150 26.49 -17.80 4.93
N PRO A 151 27.39 -18.78 4.71
CA PRO A 151 28.43 -18.69 3.69
C PRO A 151 27.90 -18.30 2.30
N ARG A 152 26.66 -18.68 1.95
CA ARG A 152 26.01 -18.27 0.70
C ARG A 152 25.69 -16.78 0.65
N LEU A 153 25.34 -16.19 1.79
CA LEU A 153 24.95 -14.79 1.95
C LEU A 153 26.15 -13.87 2.24
N SER A 154 27.34 -14.41 2.48
CA SER A 154 28.59 -13.65 2.69
C SER A 154 28.92 -12.64 1.58
N VAL A 155 28.42 -12.87 0.37
CA VAL A 155 28.56 -11.97 -0.80
C VAL A 155 27.80 -10.66 -0.60
N LEU A 156 26.68 -10.65 0.13
CA LEU A 156 25.87 -9.45 0.37
C LEU A 156 26.60 -8.41 1.23
N ASN A 157 27.41 -8.84 2.19
CA ASN A 157 28.25 -7.93 2.98
C ASN A 157 29.22 -7.15 2.10
N LYS A 158 29.79 -7.78 1.07
CA LYS A 158 30.66 -7.12 0.09
C LYS A 158 29.91 -6.08 -0.75
N LEU A 159 28.61 -6.27 -0.97
CA LEU A 159 27.76 -5.35 -1.72
C LEU A 159 27.35 -4.15 -0.86
N LEU A 160 27.03 -4.36 0.42
CA LEU A 160 26.71 -3.28 1.35
C LEU A 160 27.90 -2.33 1.54
N GLN A 161 29.12 -2.85 1.70
CA GLN A 161 30.33 -2.03 1.78
C GLN A 161 30.54 -1.17 0.53
N LYS A 162 30.33 -1.73 -0.66
CA LYS A 162 30.41 -0.99 -1.93
C LYS A 162 29.31 0.05 -2.11
N MET A 163 28.14 -0.14 -1.49
CA MET A 163 26.99 0.76 -1.63
C MET A 163 27.20 2.08 -0.88
N TYR A 164 27.90 2.05 0.26
CA TYR A 164 28.22 3.26 1.03
C TYR A 164 29.34 4.10 0.39
N GLU A 165 30.21 3.50 -0.42
CA GLU A 165 31.28 4.21 -1.13
C GLU A 165 30.80 4.91 -2.41
N VAL A 166 29.65 4.51 -2.95
CA VAL A 166 29.24 4.88 -4.31
C VAL A 166 27.74 5.18 -4.33
N TYR A 167 27.37 6.39 -3.90
CA TYR A 167 26.09 7.02 -4.27
C TYR A 167 26.13 7.42 -5.76
N PHE A 168 26.38 6.43 -6.62
CA PHE A 168 26.44 6.57 -8.06
C PHE A 168 25.42 5.59 -8.62
N MET A 169 24.31 6.15 -9.09
CA MET A 169 23.31 5.39 -9.83
C MET A 169 24.01 4.64 -10.96
N PRO A 170 23.92 3.29 -11.06
CA PRO A 170 24.67 2.53 -12.05
C PRO A 170 24.00 2.68 -13.41
N VAL A 171 24.20 3.84 -14.04
CA VAL A 171 23.74 4.11 -15.39
C VAL A 171 24.62 3.32 -16.36
N PRO A 172 24.04 2.56 -17.31
CA PRO A 172 24.80 1.90 -18.35
C PRO A 172 25.70 2.91 -19.07
N LYS A 173 27.03 2.73 -18.97
CA LYS A 173 28.00 3.67 -19.53
C LYS A 173 27.82 3.88 -21.04
N ARG A 174 27.27 2.88 -21.75
CA ARG A 174 27.02 2.88 -23.20
C ARG A 174 25.81 2.04 -23.56
N ARG A 175 25.15 2.38 -24.68
CA ARG A 175 24.07 1.59 -25.27
C ARG A 175 24.57 0.20 -25.68
N THR A 176 23.83 -0.85 -25.35
CA THR A 176 24.12 -2.22 -25.78
C THR A 176 23.82 -2.39 -27.28
N SER A 177 24.76 -2.95 -28.05
CA SER A 177 24.57 -3.23 -29.47
C SER A 177 23.49 -4.30 -29.70
N LYS A 178 22.85 -4.27 -30.89
CA LYS A 178 21.83 -5.26 -31.28
C LYS A 178 22.37 -6.68 -31.16
N ALA A 179 23.57 -6.95 -31.71
CA ALA A 179 24.22 -8.26 -31.62
C ALA A 179 24.42 -8.77 -30.18
N ARG A 180 24.85 -7.91 -29.22
CA ARG A 180 25.01 -8.31 -27.82
C ARG A 180 23.68 -8.58 -27.12
N ARG A 181 22.65 -7.78 -27.43
CA ARG A 181 21.29 -7.99 -26.91
C ARG A 181 20.73 -9.31 -27.43
N ASP A 182 20.85 -9.56 -28.72
CA ASP A 182 20.22 -10.70 -29.39
C ASP A 182 20.96 -12.01 -29.00
N LYS A 183 22.29 -11.98 -28.86
CA LYS A 183 23.06 -13.11 -28.30
C LYS A 183 22.64 -13.46 -26.87
N ARG A 184 22.33 -12.45 -26.04
CA ARG A 184 21.82 -12.68 -24.68
C ARG A 184 20.43 -13.32 -24.73
N ARG A 185 19.56 -12.80 -25.60
CA ARG A 185 18.17 -13.28 -25.75
C ARG A 185 18.05 -14.65 -26.37
N HIS A 186 19.06 -15.13 -27.09
CA HIS A 186 19.09 -16.48 -27.67
C HIS A 186 18.87 -17.59 -26.64
N SER A 187 19.26 -17.37 -25.37
CA SER A 187 19.04 -18.33 -24.28
C SER A 187 17.61 -18.35 -23.73
N HIS A 188 16.77 -17.37 -24.10
CA HIS A 188 15.37 -17.30 -23.70
C HIS A 188 14.51 -18.04 -24.72
N SER A 189 14.61 -19.37 -24.76
CA SER A 189 13.71 -20.22 -25.56
C SER A 189 12.39 -20.47 -24.81
N LEU A 190 11.29 -20.50 -25.55
CA LEU A 190 10.00 -20.96 -25.04
C LEU A 190 9.97 -22.49 -25.13
N ALA A 191 9.73 -23.15 -24.00
CA ALA A 191 9.48 -24.59 -23.99
C ALA A 191 8.01 -24.86 -24.32
N ILE A 192 7.76 -25.88 -25.15
CA ILE A 192 6.40 -26.36 -25.38
C ILE A 192 5.90 -26.99 -24.07
N PRO A 193 4.69 -26.65 -23.58
CA PRO A 193 4.13 -27.26 -22.39
C PRO A 193 3.97 -28.77 -22.57
N ALA A 194 4.24 -29.53 -21.51
CA ALA A 194 3.92 -30.96 -21.51
C ALA A 194 2.40 -31.17 -21.62
N TYR A 195 2.00 -32.17 -22.39
CA TYR A 195 0.62 -32.62 -22.50
C TYR A 195 0.50 -34.07 -22.02
N VAL A 196 -0.69 -34.41 -21.51
CA VAL A 196 -1.08 -35.76 -21.10
C VAL A 196 -2.40 -36.11 -21.78
N LEU A 197 -2.63 -37.38 -22.06
CA LEU A 197 -3.91 -37.82 -22.62
C LEU A 197 -5.00 -37.80 -21.55
N CYS A 198 -6.20 -37.37 -21.91
CA CYS A 198 -7.35 -37.43 -21.01
C CYS A 198 -7.74 -38.91 -20.77
N PRO A 199 -7.95 -39.34 -19.51
CA PRO A 199 -8.34 -40.72 -19.21
C PRO A 199 -9.73 -41.12 -19.74
N GLN A 200 -10.54 -40.14 -20.14
CA GLN A 200 -11.93 -40.37 -20.58
C GLN A 200 -12.08 -40.30 -22.11
N CYS A 201 -11.70 -39.18 -22.73
CA CYS A 201 -11.85 -38.98 -24.18
C CYS A 201 -10.55 -39.16 -24.98
N HIS A 202 -9.41 -39.43 -24.32
CA HIS A 202 -8.09 -39.61 -24.94
C HIS A 202 -7.55 -38.39 -25.73
N GLU A 203 -8.17 -37.22 -25.62
CA GLU A 203 -7.62 -35.99 -26.20
C GLU A 203 -6.46 -35.43 -25.37
N PRO A 204 -5.48 -34.76 -26.01
CA PRO A 204 -4.36 -34.14 -25.30
C PRO A 204 -4.85 -32.96 -24.47
N LYS A 205 -4.51 -32.99 -23.18
CA LYS A 205 -4.79 -31.91 -22.23
C LYS A 205 -3.54 -31.53 -21.44
N LEU A 206 -3.57 -30.37 -20.81
CA LEU A 206 -2.53 -29.98 -19.88
C LEU A 206 -2.62 -30.84 -18.59
N PRO A 207 -1.47 -31.18 -17.97
CA PRO A 207 -1.46 -31.87 -16.69
C PRO A 207 -2.15 -31.04 -15.62
N HIS A 208 -2.85 -31.71 -14.69
CA HIS A 208 -3.60 -31.10 -13.60
C HIS A 208 -4.68 -30.08 -14.01
N ARG A 209 -5.21 -30.19 -15.24
CA ARG A 209 -6.34 -29.38 -15.71
C ARG A 209 -7.52 -30.24 -16.14
N VAL A 210 -8.70 -29.64 -16.07
CA VAL A 210 -9.95 -30.19 -16.63
C VAL A 210 -9.78 -30.34 -18.15
N CYS A 211 -10.24 -31.45 -18.71
CA CYS A 211 -10.28 -31.61 -20.15
C CYS A 211 -11.33 -30.66 -20.73
N LEU A 212 -10.94 -29.77 -21.66
CA LEU A 212 -11.88 -28.83 -22.28
C LEU A 212 -12.87 -29.51 -23.24
N SER A 213 -12.54 -30.72 -23.69
CA SER A 213 -13.32 -31.44 -24.69
C SER A 213 -14.43 -32.29 -24.07
N CYS A 214 -14.18 -32.93 -22.93
CA CYS A 214 -15.20 -33.72 -22.23
C CYS A 214 -15.64 -33.12 -20.90
N GLY A 215 -14.95 -32.13 -20.34
CA GLY A 215 -15.32 -31.50 -19.06
C GLY A 215 -14.92 -32.26 -17.80
N TYR A 216 -14.23 -33.40 -17.93
CA TYR A 216 -13.84 -34.26 -16.80
C TYR A 216 -12.45 -33.96 -16.23
N TYR A 217 -12.33 -34.08 -14.91
CA TYR A 217 -11.09 -34.09 -14.14
C TYR A 217 -11.17 -35.16 -13.05
N ASP A 218 -10.18 -36.04 -12.99
CA ASP A 218 -10.06 -37.07 -11.93
C ASP A 218 -11.33 -37.93 -11.76
N GLY A 219 -11.94 -38.33 -12.89
CA GLY A 219 -13.15 -39.14 -12.93
C GLY A 219 -14.45 -38.41 -12.55
N LYS A 220 -14.40 -37.09 -12.29
CA LYS A 220 -15.57 -36.25 -12.00
C LYS A 220 -15.82 -35.26 -13.14
N GLU A 221 -17.09 -35.07 -13.46
CA GLU A 221 -17.53 -34.02 -14.37
C GLU A 221 -17.48 -32.68 -13.64
N VAL A 222 -16.73 -31.72 -14.20
CA VAL A 222 -16.53 -30.39 -13.61
C VAL A 222 -17.12 -29.30 -14.50
N LEU A 223 -17.17 -29.53 -15.81
CA LEU A 223 -17.76 -28.63 -16.78
C LEU A 223 -18.80 -29.40 -17.59
N GLU A 224 -20.01 -28.86 -17.67
CA GLU A 224 -21.01 -29.28 -18.67
C GLU A 224 -20.57 -28.72 -20.02
N VAL A 225 -19.93 -29.55 -20.85
CA VAL A 225 -19.53 -29.15 -22.20
C VAL A 225 -20.77 -29.24 -23.09
N VAL A 226 -21.44 -28.11 -23.31
CA VAL A 226 -22.52 -28.00 -24.29
C VAL A 226 -21.89 -28.02 -25.68
N GLU A 227 -22.19 -29.06 -26.46
CA GLU A 227 -21.82 -29.13 -27.87
C GLU A 227 -22.40 -27.90 -28.59
N LYS A 228 -21.57 -27.21 -29.39
CA LYS A 228 -22.01 -26.12 -30.28
C LYS A 228 -22.52 -26.67 -31.59
#